data_AF-A0A972E3N1-F1
#
_entry.id   AF-A0A972E3N1-F1
#
_cell.length_a   1.000
_cell.length_b   1.000
_cell.length_c   1.000
_cell.angle_alpha   90.00
_cell.angle_beta   90.00
_cell.angle_gamma   90.00
#
_symmetry.space_group_name_H-M   'P 1'
#
loop_
_entity.id
_entity.type
_entity.pdbx_description
1 polymer ?
#
loop_
_entity_poly.entity_id
_entity_poly.type
_entity_poly.pdbx_seq_one_letter_code
_entity_poly.pdbx_strand_id
1 'polypeptide(L)'
;MQKDKNAVLEYMRKKEYEPLLLRDLYRVFGANTKSEKAVFRAFIKGLETEGALEKNETNRYRIPKNEETLAESEKGPVQGLTGLLDFNRNGNIAFCAASDGIEYVVFPEDSKYALHRDLVQIKPSGFYKDWRRAQVVKILQRNLKDVVGILA
;
A
#
# COMPACT_ATOMS: atom_id res chain seq x y z
N MET A 1 22.49 6.66 18.82
CA MET A 1 22.52 6.06 17.47
C MET A 1 21.38 6.67 16.67
N GLN A 2 21.71 7.60 15.78
CA GLN A 2 20.71 8.32 14.98
C GLN A 2 20.15 7.32 13.96
N LYS A 3 18.88 6.95 14.13
CA LYS A 3 18.23 5.92 13.31
C LYS A 3 17.63 6.60 12.10
N ASP A 4 18.46 6.80 11.09
CA ASP A 4 18.03 7.48 9.88
C ASP A 4 17.19 6.52 9.02
N LYS A 5 15.90 6.84 8.91
CA LYS A 5 14.94 6.20 7.99
C LYS A 5 15.52 6.03 6.59
N ASN A 6 16.25 7.03 6.13
CA ASN A 6 16.89 7.01 4.81
C ASN A 6 17.98 5.93 4.72
N ALA A 7 18.78 5.70 5.76
CA ALA A 7 19.83 4.67 5.75
C ALA A 7 19.25 3.25 5.64
N VAL A 8 18.14 2.96 6.33
CA VAL A 8 17.47 1.65 6.22
C VAL A 8 16.85 1.46 4.83
N LEU A 9 16.18 2.48 4.31
CA LEU A 9 15.56 2.41 2.99
C LEU A 9 16.61 2.32 1.86
N GLU A 10 17.70 3.08 1.93
CA GLU A 10 18.80 3.01 0.96
C GLU A 10 19.47 1.65 0.97
N TYR A 11 19.70 1.06 2.14
CA TYR A 11 20.24 -0.29 2.25
C TYR A 11 19.35 -1.32 1.55
N MET A 12 18.02 -1.23 1.76
CA MET A 12 17.04 -2.14 1.16
C MET A 12 16.73 -1.85 -0.31
N ARG A 13 17.11 -0.68 -0.85
CA ARG A 13 16.99 -0.31 -2.27
C ARG A 13 18.14 -0.82 -3.13
N LYS A 14 19.25 -1.28 -2.53
CA LYS A 14 20.38 -1.80 -3.29
C LYS A 14 19.95 -3.03 -4.08
N LYS A 15 20.42 -3.13 -5.33
CA LYS A 15 20.06 -4.22 -6.27
C LYS A 15 20.43 -5.62 -5.75
N GLU A 16 21.39 -5.68 -4.84
CA GLU A 16 21.87 -6.91 -4.19
C GLU A 16 21.16 -7.21 -2.85
N TYR A 17 20.15 -6.43 -2.47
CA TYR A 17 19.45 -6.64 -1.21
C TYR A 17 18.57 -7.89 -1.28
N GLU A 18 18.95 -8.91 -0.51
CA GLU A 18 18.05 -10.02 -0.20
C GLU A 18 17.18 -9.68 1.03
N PRO A 19 15.86 -9.91 0.99
CA PRO A 19 14.99 -9.69 2.13
C PRO A 19 15.50 -10.38 3.40
N LEU A 20 15.71 -9.59 4.46
CA LEU A 20 16.29 -10.06 5.72
C LEU A 20 15.26 -10.22 6.82
N LEU A 21 15.50 -11.17 7.74
CA LEU A 21 14.74 -11.27 8.98
C LEU A 21 15.10 -10.11 9.91
N LEU A 22 14.20 -9.80 10.86
CA LEU A 22 14.46 -8.77 11.87
C LEU A 22 15.77 -9.03 12.65
N ARG A 23 16.08 -10.30 12.90
CA ARG A 23 17.31 -10.71 13.59
C ARG A 23 18.56 -10.33 12.82
N ASP A 24 18.51 -10.46 11.50
CA ASP A 24 19.65 -10.18 10.63
C ASP A 24 19.78 -8.67 10.41
N LEU A 25 18.66 -7.94 10.35
CA LEU A 25 18.67 -6.46 10.39
C LEU A 25 19.30 -5.92 11.66
N TYR A 26 19.08 -6.55 12.83
CA TYR A 26 19.79 -6.14 14.05
C TYR A 26 21.32 -6.25 13.89
N ARG A 27 21.81 -7.29 13.20
CA ARG A 27 23.25 -7.48 12.96
C ARG A 27 23.80 -6.43 12.01
N VAL A 28 23.10 -6.19 10.89
CA VAL A 28 23.50 -5.21 9.87
C VAL A 28 23.55 -3.79 10.45
N PHE A 29 22.56 -3.42 11.25
CA PHE A 29 22.45 -2.07 11.83
C PHE A 29 23.05 -1.96 13.24
N GLY A 30 23.80 -2.98 13.70
CA GLY A 30 24.56 -2.92 14.95
C GLY A 30 23.74 -2.87 16.24
N ALA A 31 22.48 -3.31 16.23
CA ALA A 31 21.63 -3.37 17.42
C ALA A 31 21.93 -4.63 18.24
N ASN A 32 22.88 -4.53 19.17
CA ASN A 32 23.39 -5.67 19.92
C ASN A 32 22.71 -5.84 21.28
N THR A 33 22.40 -4.73 21.97
CA THR A 33 21.80 -4.75 23.31
C THR A 33 20.28 -4.94 23.27
N LYS A 34 19.70 -5.40 24.39
CA LYS A 34 18.24 -5.59 24.53
C LYS A 34 17.47 -4.26 24.33
N SER A 35 18.02 -3.16 24.83
CA SER A 35 17.44 -1.82 24.68
C SER A 35 17.47 -1.35 23.22
N GLU A 36 18.61 -1.48 22.53
CA GLU A 36 18.74 -1.09 21.12
C GLU A 36 17.82 -1.88 20.20
N LYS A 37 17.69 -3.20 20.46
CA LYS A 37 16.77 -4.09 19.73
C LYS A 37 15.31 -3.69 19.93
N ALA A 38 14.92 -3.30 21.14
CA ALA A 38 13.57 -2.83 21.42
C ALA A 38 13.25 -1.54 20.64
N VAL A 39 14.15 -0.56 20.67
CA VAL A 39 14.00 0.69 19.92
C VAL A 39 14.01 0.43 18.41
N PHE A 40 14.87 -0.48 17.90
CA PHE A 40 14.94 -0.76 16.47
C PHE A 40 13.69 -1.50 15.97
N ARG A 41 13.14 -2.40 16.79
CA ARG A 41 11.88 -3.06 16.51
C ARG A 41 10.72 -2.07 16.44
N ALA A 42 10.63 -1.14 17.39
CA ALA A 42 9.61 -0.10 17.36
C ALA A 42 9.73 0.77 16.11
N PHE A 43 10.97 1.12 15.73
CA PHE A 43 11.26 1.88 14.51
C PHE A 43 10.84 1.14 13.23
N ILE A 44 11.23 -0.13 13.05
CA ILE A 44 10.85 -0.95 11.90
C ILE A 44 9.32 -1.13 11.84
N LYS A 45 8.68 -1.33 13.00
CA LYS A 45 7.21 -1.41 13.09
C LYS A 45 6.55 -0.10 12.65
N GLY A 46 7.14 1.05 12.99
CA GLY A 46 6.72 2.37 12.49
C GLY A 46 6.76 2.45 10.96
N LEU A 47 7.87 2.01 10.35
CA LEU A 47 8.01 1.96 8.89
C LEU A 47 7.02 0.99 8.22
N GLU A 48 6.69 -0.12 8.88
CA GLU A 48 5.65 -1.06 8.43
C GLU A 48 4.26 -0.40 8.47
N THR A 49 3.92 0.31 9.56
CA THR A 49 2.65 1.02 9.67
C THR A 49 2.50 2.19 8.69
N GLU A 50 3.61 2.86 8.36
CA GLU A 50 3.67 3.90 7.34
C GLU A 50 3.61 3.34 5.90
N GLY A 51 3.72 2.01 5.74
CA GLY A 51 3.75 1.35 4.44
C GLY A 51 5.05 1.54 3.67
N ALA A 52 6.14 1.95 4.34
CA ALA A 52 7.47 2.06 3.75
C ALA A 52 8.21 0.71 3.67
N LEU A 53 7.83 -0.24 4.53
CA LEU A 53 8.32 -1.62 4.55
C LEU A 53 7.14 -2.59 4.59
N GLU A 54 7.30 -3.77 4.01
CA GLU A 54 6.39 -4.89 4.18
C GLU A 54 7.14 -6.17 4.54
N LYS A 55 6.42 -7.13 5.12
CA LYS A 55 6.90 -8.49 5.26
C LYS A 55 6.49 -9.31 4.05
N ASN A 56 7.39 -10.11 3.53
CA ASN A 56 7.04 -11.16 2.59
C ASN A 56 6.41 -12.37 3.33
N GLU A 57 6.02 -13.40 2.56
CA GLU A 57 5.43 -14.64 3.08
C GLU A 57 6.34 -15.40 4.06
N THR A 58 7.66 -15.14 4.04
CA THR A 58 8.64 -15.76 4.92
C THR A 58 9.08 -14.86 6.08
N ASN A 59 8.29 -13.82 6.42
CA ASN A 59 8.53 -12.86 7.50
C ASN A 59 9.84 -12.04 7.37
N ARG A 60 10.36 -11.90 6.15
CA ARG A 60 11.51 -11.05 5.84
C ARG A 60 11.03 -9.68 5.38
N TYR A 61 11.74 -8.64 5.80
CA TYR A 61 11.41 -7.27 5.44
C TYR A 61 11.90 -6.97 4.03
N ARG A 62 11.05 -6.32 3.25
CA ARG A 62 11.39 -5.74 1.96
C ARG A 62 10.69 -4.40 1.80
N ILE A 63 11.19 -3.61 0.86
CA ILE A 63 10.42 -2.47 0.38
C ILE A 63 9.21 -3.04 -0.36
N PRO A 64 7.99 -2.53 -0.13
CA PRO A 64 6.83 -2.98 -0.86
C PRO A 64 7.11 -2.90 -2.35
N LYS A 65 6.84 -4.00 -3.05
CA LYS A 65 6.78 -3.99 -4.51
C LYS A 65 5.53 -3.21 -4.94
N ASN A 66 5.58 -1.89 -4.78
CA ASN A 66 4.77 -1.03 -5.61
C ASN A 66 5.43 -1.07 -6.98
N GLU A 67 4.84 -1.84 -7.90
CA GLU A 67 5.04 -1.70 -9.35
C GLU A 67 6.49 -1.29 -9.73
N GLU A 68 7.47 -2.20 -9.58
CA GLU A 68 8.79 -2.07 -10.20
C GLU A 68 8.68 -2.20 -11.73
N THR A 69 7.95 -1.27 -12.34
CA THR A 69 7.96 -0.99 -13.79
C THR A 69 7.88 0.52 -14.02
N LEU A 70 8.61 1.28 -13.20
CA LEU A 70 8.94 2.69 -13.46
C LEU A 70 10.45 2.91 -13.37
N ALA A 71 11.24 1.91 -13.77
CA ALA A 71 12.68 2.08 -13.98
C ALA A 71 13.05 2.55 -15.40
N GLU A 72 12.10 2.62 -16.35
CA GLU A 72 12.39 3.06 -17.74
C GLU A 72 11.30 3.92 -18.38
N SER A 73 10.44 4.58 -17.60
CA SER A 73 9.65 5.69 -18.13
C SER A 73 9.75 6.87 -17.20
N GLU A 74 10.32 7.93 -17.76
CA GLU A 74 10.40 9.28 -17.24
C GLU A 74 9.05 9.74 -16.69
N LYS A 75 8.77 9.46 -15.42
CA LYS A 75 7.82 10.12 -14.52
C LYS A 75 7.90 9.40 -13.18
N GLY A 76 8.10 10.19 -12.11
CA GLY A 76 8.32 9.72 -10.75
C GLY A 76 7.22 8.83 -10.16
N PRO A 77 7.28 8.51 -8.85
CA PRO A 77 6.31 7.60 -8.22
C PRO A 77 4.90 8.08 -8.53
N VAL A 78 4.11 7.24 -9.22
CA VAL A 78 2.70 7.53 -9.50
C VAL A 78 2.02 7.61 -8.15
N GLN A 79 1.83 8.84 -7.66
CA GLN A 79 0.95 9.12 -6.54
C GLN A 79 -0.44 8.71 -7.00
N GLY A 80 -0.80 7.45 -6.76
CA GLY A 80 -2.15 6.96 -7.08
C GLY A 80 -3.17 7.85 -6.38
N LEU A 81 -4.21 8.25 -7.11
CA LEU A 81 -5.26 9.10 -6.58
C LEU A 81 -5.99 8.37 -5.46
N THR A 82 -6.39 9.06 -4.41
CA THR A 82 -7.13 8.46 -3.30
C THR A 82 -8.57 8.92 -3.34
N GLY A 83 -9.50 8.04 -2.98
CA GLY A 83 -10.91 8.37 -2.98
C GLY A 83 -11.76 7.36 -2.23
N LEU A 84 -12.99 7.76 -1.92
CA LEU A 84 -13.99 6.86 -1.34
C LEU A 84 -14.66 6.08 -2.46
N LEU A 85 -14.70 4.76 -2.32
CA LEU A 85 -15.35 3.89 -3.29
C LEU A 85 -16.84 3.72 -2.95
N ASP A 86 -17.72 4.12 -3.86
CA ASP A 86 -19.17 4.09 -3.68
C ASP A 86 -19.81 3.16 -4.71
N PHE A 87 -20.13 1.93 -4.29
CA PHE A 87 -20.89 0.99 -5.11
C PHE A 87 -22.35 1.42 -5.26
N ASN A 88 -22.88 1.32 -6.48
CA ASN A 88 -24.30 1.46 -6.71
C ASN A 88 -25.10 0.31 -6.04
N ARG A 89 -26.41 0.48 -5.90
CA ARG A 89 -27.29 -0.49 -5.23
C ARG A 89 -27.25 -1.90 -5.83
N ASN A 90 -27.00 -2.00 -7.14
CA ASN A 90 -26.94 -3.28 -7.83
C ASN A 90 -25.57 -3.96 -7.71
N GLY A 91 -24.55 -3.27 -7.17
CA GLY A 91 -23.18 -3.77 -7.02
C GLY A 91 -22.37 -3.88 -8.31
N ASN A 92 -22.94 -3.54 -9.46
CA ASN A 92 -22.32 -3.78 -10.77
C ASN A 92 -21.30 -2.71 -11.18
N ILE A 93 -21.34 -1.54 -10.54
CA ILE A 93 -20.42 -0.41 -10.79
C ILE A 93 -20.20 0.32 -9.47
N ALA A 94 -18.97 0.77 -9.25
CA ALA A 94 -18.63 1.74 -8.23
C ALA A 94 -18.12 3.06 -8.84
N PHE A 95 -18.30 4.13 -8.09
CA PHE A 95 -17.73 5.43 -8.37
C PHE A 95 -16.69 5.76 -7.31
N CYS A 96 -15.59 6.38 -7.69
CA CYS A 96 -14.54 6.82 -6.79
C CYS A 96 -14.36 8.32 -6.98
N ALA A 97 -14.84 9.10 -6.00
CA ALA A 97 -14.56 10.52 -5.92
C ALA A 97 -13.10 10.71 -5.50
N ALA A 98 -12.23 10.97 -6.46
CA ALA A 98 -10.79 11.01 -6.25
C ALA A 98 -10.32 12.39 -5.75
N SER A 99 -9.11 12.42 -5.18
CA SER A 99 -8.49 13.60 -4.60
C SER A 99 -8.18 14.71 -5.61
N ASP A 100 -8.21 14.42 -6.91
CA ASP A 100 -8.12 15.41 -7.99
C ASP A 100 -9.46 16.09 -8.30
N GLY A 101 -10.53 15.76 -7.57
CA GLY A 101 -11.87 16.29 -7.77
C GLY A 101 -12.61 15.65 -8.94
N ILE A 102 -12.07 14.59 -9.53
CA ILE A 102 -12.68 13.87 -10.66
C ILE A 102 -13.29 12.57 -10.15
N GLU A 103 -14.44 12.21 -10.72
CA GLU A 103 -15.08 10.94 -10.44
C GLU A 103 -14.63 9.87 -11.42
N TYR A 104 -14.20 8.73 -10.88
CA TYR A 104 -13.76 7.58 -11.65
C TYR A 104 -14.73 6.43 -11.49
N VAL A 105 -15.04 5.78 -12.61
CA VAL A 105 -15.79 4.53 -12.64
C VAL A 105 -14.85 3.37 -12.37
N VAL A 106 -15.24 2.52 -11.44
CA VAL A 106 -14.53 1.31 -11.05
C VAL A 106 -15.49 0.14 -11.18
N PHE A 107 -15.14 -0.84 -12.00
CA PHE A 107 -15.93 -2.07 -12.12
C PHE A 107 -15.60 -3.05 -10.99
N PRO A 108 -16.50 -4.00 -10.65
CA PRO A 108 -16.27 -4.97 -9.59
C PRO A 108 -14.96 -5.75 -9.76
N GLU A 109 -14.61 -6.12 -10.99
CA GLU A 109 -13.38 -6.86 -11.30
C GLU A 109 -12.12 -5.99 -11.05
N ASP A 110 -12.26 -4.67 -11.18
CA ASP A 110 -11.21 -3.68 -10.93
C ASP A 110 -11.19 -3.17 -9.48
N SER A 111 -12.19 -3.54 -8.67
CA SER A 111 -12.34 -3.10 -7.27
C SER A 111 -11.51 -3.92 -6.28
N LYS A 112 -10.93 -5.03 -6.76
CA LYS A 112 -10.16 -6.00 -5.98
C LYS A 112 -11.03 -6.64 -4.88
N TYR A 113 -10.94 -6.14 -3.66
CA TYR A 113 -11.74 -6.57 -2.51
C TYR A 113 -12.26 -5.37 -1.70
N ALA A 114 -12.26 -4.18 -2.31
CA ALA A 114 -12.76 -2.99 -1.67
C ALA A 114 -14.28 -3.11 -1.50
N LEU A 115 -14.75 -2.73 -0.31
CA LEU A 115 -16.17 -2.68 -0.02
C LEU A 115 -16.70 -1.26 -0.26
N HIS A 116 -18.01 -1.14 -0.32
CA HIS A 116 -18.67 0.16 -0.31
C HIS A 116 -18.18 1.01 0.88
N ARG A 117 -17.85 2.27 0.57
CA ARG A 117 -17.25 3.31 1.43
C ARG A 117 -15.80 3.12 1.84
N ASP A 118 -15.09 2.09 1.36
CA ASP A 118 -13.66 1.99 1.66
C ASP A 118 -12.88 3.17 1.07
N LEU A 119 -11.87 3.63 1.81
CA LEU A 119 -10.90 4.58 1.28
C LEU A 119 -9.87 3.79 0.48
N VAL A 120 -9.76 4.08 -0.80
CA VAL A 120 -8.93 3.34 -1.74
C VAL A 120 -7.92 4.25 -2.42
N GLN A 121 -6.84 3.65 -2.87
CA GLN A 121 -5.90 4.22 -3.83
C GLN A 121 -6.18 3.62 -5.20
N ILE A 122 -6.41 4.47 -6.19
CA ILE A 122 -6.78 4.09 -7.56
C ILE A 122 -5.70 4.50 -8.56
N LYS A 123 -5.67 3.78 -9.67
CA LYS A 123 -4.86 4.08 -10.86
C LYS A 123 -5.80 4.26 -12.05
N PRO A 124 -5.82 5.44 -12.70
CA PRO A 124 -6.56 5.63 -13.94
C PRO A 124 -6.18 4.57 -14.97
N SER A 125 -7.18 3.92 -15.57
CA SER A 125 -7.00 2.78 -16.48
C SER A 125 -7.64 2.98 -17.86
N GLY A 126 -8.20 4.16 -18.12
CA GLY A 126 -8.76 4.54 -19.42
C GLY A 126 -10.13 5.18 -19.29
N PHE A 127 -11.03 4.84 -20.19
CA PHE A 127 -12.40 5.36 -20.23
C PHE A 127 -13.41 4.22 -20.38
N TYR A 128 -14.61 4.43 -19.85
CA TYR A 128 -15.80 3.64 -20.13
C TYR A 128 -16.87 4.60 -20.64
N LYS A 129 -17.18 4.53 -21.94
CA LYS A 129 -17.94 5.59 -22.65
C LYS A 129 -17.24 6.94 -22.40
N ASP A 130 -17.95 7.93 -21.87
CA ASP A 130 -17.41 9.26 -21.56
C ASP A 130 -16.86 9.38 -20.12
N TRP A 131 -16.92 8.31 -19.33
CA TRP A 131 -16.47 8.33 -17.94
C TRP A 131 -15.02 7.85 -17.82
N ARG A 132 -14.25 8.48 -16.94
CA ARG A 132 -12.90 8.04 -16.62
C ARG A 132 -12.97 6.73 -15.84
N ARG A 133 -12.17 5.74 -16.23
CA ARG A 133 -12.08 4.44 -15.55
C ARG A 133 -10.84 4.38 -14.68
N ALA A 134 -10.93 3.68 -13.56
CA ALA A 134 -9.79 3.37 -12.72
C ALA A 134 -9.82 1.96 -12.14
N GLN A 135 -8.66 1.52 -11.65
CA GLN A 135 -8.47 0.27 -10.92
C GLN A 135 -8.01 0.53 -9.50
N VAL A 136 -8.54 -0.23 -8.54
CA VAL A 136 -8.12 -0.16 -7.14
C VAL A 136 -6.78 -0.89 -6.98
N VAL A 137 -5.75 -0.15 -6.62
CA VAL A 137 -4.42 -0.69 -6.36
C VAL A 137 -4.32 -1.17 -4.91
N LYS A 138 -4.82 -0.35 -3.97
CA LYS A 138 -4.70 -0.57 -2.53
C LYS A 138 -5.93 -0.07 -1.78
N ILE A 139 -6.31 -0.81 -0.73
CA ILE A 139 -7.31 -0.37 0.24
C ILE A 139 -6.55 0.28 1.39
N LEU A 140 -6.79 1.57 1.61
CA LEU A 140 -6.11 2.36 2.63
C LEU A 140 -6.81 2.24 3.99
N GLN A 141 -8.14 2.25 3.99
CA GLN A 141 -8.93 2.14 5.20
C GLN A 141 -10.25 1.41 4.94
N ARG A 142 -10.56 0.43 5.80
CA ARG A 142 -11.88 -0.22 5.86
C ARG A 142 -12.85 0.65 6.65
N ASN A 143 -13.96 1.04 6.02
CA ASN A 143 -14.96 1.88 6.67
C ASN A 143 -16.22 1.12 7.10
N LEU A 144 -16.52 0.01 6.45
CA LEU A 144 -17.54 -0.91 6.91
C LEU A 144 -16.95 -1.83 8.00
N LYS A 145 -17.44 -1.69 9.23
CA LYS A 145 -16.97 -2.51 10.38
C LYS A 145 -17.96 -3.63 10.71
N ASP A 146 -19.23 -3.24 10.83
CA ASP A 146 -20.31 -4.14 11.20
C ASP A 146 -21.33 -4.18 10.07
N VAL A 147 -21.79 -5.38 9.73
CA VAL A 147 -22.81 -5.63 8.70
C VAL A 147 -23.92 -6.46 9.32
N VAL A 148 -25.15 -5.97 9.20
CA VAL A 148 -26.34 -6.73 9.62
C VAL A 148 -26.89 -7.46 8.40
N GLY A 149 -27.11 -8.76 8.54
CA GLY A 149 -27.64 -9.61 7.47
C GLY A 149 -28.32 -10.85 8.03
N ILE A 150 -29.00 -11.59 7.16
CA ILE A 150 -29.55 -12.90 7.46
C ILE A 150 -28.55 -13.93 6.94
N LEU A 151 -28.15 -14.87 7.79
CA LEU A 151 -27.41 -16.05 7.35
C LEU A 151 -28.40 -16.93 6.57
N ALA A 152 -28.20 -16.99 5.25
CA ALA A 152 -28.96 -17.83 4.33
C ALA A 152 -28.28 -19.19 4.14
#